data_AF-A0AA39IBQ9-F1
#
_entry.id   AF-A0AA39IBQ9-F1
#
_cell.length_a   1.000
_cell.length_b   1.000
_cell.length_c   1.000
_cell.angle_alpha   90.00
_cell.angle_beta   90.00
_cell.angle_gamma   90.00
#
_symmetry.space_group_name_H-M   'P 1'
#
loop_
_entity.id
_entity.type
_entity.pdbx_description
1 polymer ?
#
loop_
_entity_poly.entity_id
_entity_poly.type
_entity_poly.pdbx_seq_one_letter_code
_entity_poly.pdbx_strand_id
1 'polypeptide(L)'
;MDTVPYNFIDDVAVLADWQCLSQLQNLNDPLWESVAQLHSSKREYFSVYFRQTERGIEHIIRSCSNGCITPEYVRKNRRFVQVYSVLDDILNGNERRHWEHAVVLSEEKTKTMLETILYARSRLRTLAVPQFLGIQRTLLSLLRDNLRFTAISLAYCGEIAEEFLSYQIDHSEILKEVVLEDNEWPNSVLALIKKFCLYQRRKNSV
;
A
#
# COMPACT_ATOMS: atom_id res chain seq x y z
N MET A 1 22.46 16.92 27.96
CA MET A 1 21.93 16.68 26.61
C MET A 1 20.43 16.60 26.74
N ASP A 2 19.70 17.35 25.92
CA ASP A 2 18.24 17.26 25.90
C ASP A 2 17.84 15.88 25.39
N THR A 3 17.12 15.12 26.21
CA THR A 3 16.62 13.80 25.82
C THR A 3 15.56 13.96 24.75
N VAL A 4 15.71 13.24 23.64
CA VAL A 4 14.69 13.19 22.58
C VAL A 4 13.38 12.65 23.20
N PRO A 5 12.24 13.34 23.01
CA PRO A 5 10.98 12.87 23.56
C PRO A 5 10.62 11.46 23.06
N TYR A 6 10.14 10.60 23.95
CA TYR A 6 9.70 9.24 23.58
C TYR A 6 8.73 9.25 22.39
N ASN A 7 7.79 10.19 22.37
CA ASN A 7 6.79 10.30 21.30
C ASN A 7 7.41 10.56 19.92
N PHE A 8 8.54 11.27 19.86
CA PHE A 8 9.25 11.49 18.61
C PHE A 8 9.85 10.18 18.10
N ILE A 9 10.52 9.43 18.98
CA ILE A 9 11.13 8.13 18.63
C ILE A 9 10.05 7.14 18.21
N ASP A 10 8.92 7.15 18.91
CA ASP A 10 7.76 6.35 18.57
C ASP A 10 7.20 6.67 17.18
N ASP A 11 6.99 7.96 16.88
CA ASP A 11 6.53 8.41 15.56
C ASP A 11 7.50 8.02 14.43
N VAL A 12 8.81 8.05 14.70
CA VAL A 12 9.82 7.57 13.73
C VAL A 12 9.68 6.05 13.53
N ALA A 13 9.51 5.27 14.60
CA ALA A 13 9.34 3.82 14.51
C ALA A 13 8.02 3.41 13.80
N VAL A 14 6.97 4.23 13.90
CA VAL A 14 5.75 4.06 13.10
C VAL A 14 6.06 4.06 11.60
N LEU A 15 6.94 4.95 11.14
CA LEU A 15 7.30 5.14 9.72
C LEU A 15 8.37 4.18 9.20
N ALA A 16 9.17 3.60 10.10
CA ALA A 16 10.24 2.67 9.74
C ALA A 16 9.68 1.39 9.10
N ASP A 17 10.37 0.85 8.09
CA ASP A 17 10.10 -0.52 7.65
C ASP A 17 10.86 -1.53 8.54
N TRP A 18 10.66 -2.82 8.30
CA TRP A 18 11.35 -3.88 9.03
C TRP A 18 12.88 -3.73 9.04
N GLN A 19 13.47 -3.33 7.91
CA GLN A 19 14.92 -3.17 7.80
C GLN A 19 15.42 -2.00 8.64
N CYS A 20 14.72 -0.87 8.57
CA CYS A 20 15.00 0.31 9.38
C CYS A 20 14.84 0.01 10.87
N LEU A 21 13.78 -0.69 11.28
CA LEU A 21 13.61 -1.11 12.68
C LEU A 21 14.78 -1.99 13.17
N SER A 22 15.24 -2.93 12.35
CA SER A 22 16.41 -3.74 12.68
C SER A 22 17.69 -2.90 12.83
N GLN A 23 17.89 -1.88 11.99
CA GLN A 23 19.01 -0.95 12.13
C GLN A 23 18.91 -0.11 13.40
N LEU A 24 17.71 0.38 13.73
CA LEU A 24 17.47 1.16 14.95
C LEU A 24 17.76 0.36 16.23
N GLN A 25 17.49 -0.95 16.23
CA GLN A 25 17.86 -1.84 17.34
C GLN A 25 19.38 -1.91 17.56
N ASN A 26 20.19 -1.68 16.53
CA ASN A 26 21.65 -1.78 16.60
C ASN A 26 22.35 -0.46 16.98
N LEU A 27 21.61 0.62 17.26
CA LEU A 27 22.20 1.94 17.54
C LEU A 27 22.88 2.05 18.94
N ASN A 28 22.86 0.99 19.76
CA ASN A 28 23.36 0.99 21.14
C ASN A 28 22.74 2.10 22.03
N ASP A 29 21.54 2.56 21.69
CA ASP A 29 20.74 3.48 22.50
C ASP A 29 19.55 2.71 23.10
N PRO A 30 19.43 2.59 24.43
CA PRO A 30 18.40 1.77 25.07
C PRO A 30 16.96 2.17 24.73
N LEU A 31 16.73 3.46 24.44
CA LEU A 31 15.42 3.99 24.12
C LEU A 31 15.01 3.60 22.69
N TRP A 32 15.92 3.79 21.73
CA TRP A 32 15.73 3.32 20.35
C TRP A 32 15.58 1.81 20.28
N GLU A 33 16.42 1.06 21.01
CA GLU A 33 16.34 -0.40 21.07
C GLU A 33 14.98 -0.86 21.58
N SER A 34 14.51 -0.31 22.70
CA SER A 34 13.22 -0.67 23.30
C SER A 34 12.04 -0.35 22.38
N VAL A 35 12.02 0.84 21.76
CA VAL A 35 10.94 1.22 20.84
C VAL A 35 11.00 0.37 19.57
N ALA A 36 12.17 0.17 18.99
CA ALA A 36 12.32 -0.61 17.78
C ALA A 36 12.00 -2.10 18.02
N GLN A 37 12.34 -2.67 19.19
CA GLN A 37 11.92 -4.02 19.58
C GLN A 37 10.41 -4.13 19.77
N LEU A 38 9.78 -3.14 20.42
CA LEU A 38 8.33 -3.09 20.56
C LEU A 38 7.64 -3.05 19.19
N HIS A 39 8.08 -2.16 18.30
CA HIS A 39 7.55 -2.08 16.94
C HIS A 39 7.79 -3.36 16.17
N SER A 40 9.00 -3.92 16.17
CA SER A 40 9.29 -5.18 15.46
C SER A 40 8.44 -6.35 15.95
N SER A 41 8.19 -6.46 17.26
CA SER A 41 7.42 -7.57 17.85
C SER A 41 5.90 -7.44 17.68
N LYS A 42 5.38 -6.21 17.55
CA LYS A 42 3.95 -5.94 17.42
C LYS A 42 3.53 -5.61 15.99
N ARG A 43 4.48 -5.33 15.09
CA ARG A 43 4.17 -4.90 13.72
C ARG A 43 3.50 -6.01 12.94
N GLU A 44 2.38 -5.65 12.34
CA GLU A 44 1.58 -6.55 11.53
C GLU A 44 1.36 -5.93 10.16
N TYR A 45 1.63 -6.71 9.12
CA TYR A 45 1.40 -6.32 7.75
C TYR A 45 0.09 -6.93 7.28
N PHE A 46 -0.68 -6.18 6.51
CA PHE A 46 -1.91 -6.70 5.93
C PHE A 46 -2.12 -6.23 4.51
N SER A 47 -2.84 -7.04 3.75
CA SER A 47 -3.25 -6.76 2.40
C SER A 47 -4.75 -6.47 2.36
N VAL A 48 -5.15 -5.51 1.55
CA VAL A 48 -6.57 -5.22 1.28
C VAL A 48 -6.88 -5.80 -0.08
N TYR A 49 -7.86 -6.70 -0.14
CA TYR A 49 -8.31 -7.30 -1.38
C TYR A 49 -9.67 -6.74 -1.75
N PHE A 50 -9.87 -6.51 -3.04
CA PHE A 50 -11.12 -6.03 -3.60
C PHE A 50 -11.66 -6.99 -4.66
N ARG A 51 -12.98 -7.11 -4.72
CA ARG A 51 -13.69 -7.77 -5.81
C ARG A 51 -14.98 -7.03 -6.12
N GLN A 52 -15.24 -6.80 -7.40
CA GLN A 52 -16.55 -6.37 -7.84
C GLN A 52 -17.49 -7.58 -7.93
N THR A 53 -18.67 -7.48 -7.35
CA THR A 53 -19.78 -8.43 -7.54
C THR A 53 -21.02 -7.71 -8.05
N GLU A 54 -22.06 -8.48 -8.40
CA GLU A 54 -23.38 -7.93 -8.72
C GLU A 54 -23.98 -7.11 -7.57
N ARG A 55 -23.55 -7.37 -6.33
CA ARG A 55 -24.06 -6.71 -5.12
C ARG A 55 -23.29 -5.44 -4.74
N GLY A 56 -22.16 -5.16 -5.38
CA GLY A 56 -21.29 -4.03 -5.08
C GLY A 56 -19.83 -4.43 -4.96
N ILE A 57 -19.08 -3.70 -4.13
CA ILE A 57 -17.65 -3.92 -3.92
C ILE A 57 -17.48 -4.74 -2.65
N GLU A 58 -17.01 -5.97 -2.80
CA GLU A 58 -16.58 -6.79 -1.68
C GLU A 58 -15.12 -6.48 -1.36
N HIS A 59 -14.79 -6.50 -0.06
CA HIS A 59 -13.42 -6.42 0.37
C HIS A 59 -13.14 -7.36 1.53
N ILE A 60 -11.87 -7.74 1.66
CA ILE A 60 -11.31 -8.40 2.84
C ILE A 60 -9.99 -7.72 3.22
N ILE A 61 -9.74 -7.64 4.51
CA ILE A 61 -8.43 -7.22 5.04
C ILE A 61 -7.78 -8.47 5.60
N ARG A 62 -6.61 -8.84 5.08
CA ARG A 62 -5.91 -10.06 5.47
C ARG A 62 -4.55 -9.73 6.05
N SER A 63 -4.35 -10.10 7.30
CA SER A 63 -3.05 -10.12 7.92
C SER A 63 -2.14 -11.16 7.24
N CYS A 64 -0.87 -10.81 7.06
CA CYS A 64 0.15 -11.74 6.59
C CYS A 64 0.40 -12.89 7.58
N SER A 65 0.02 -12.74 8.86
CA SER A 65 0.22 -13.75 9.91
C SER A 65 -1.07 -14.37 10.45
N ASN A 66 -2.18 -13.62 10.50
CA ASN A 66 -3.34 -13.96 11.34
C ASN A 66 -4.67 -14.11 10.56
N GLY A 67 -4.64 -14.29 9.24
CA GLY A 67 -5.85 -14.47 8.44
C GLY A 67 -6.65 -13.16 8.26
N CYS A 68 -7.98 -13.25 8.15
CA CYS A 68 -8.83 -12.07 7.94
C CYS A 68 -8.98 -11.26 9.24
N ILE A 69 -8.85 -9.93 9.13
CA ILE A 69 -9.01 -8.98 10.24
C ILE A 69 -10.09 -7.94 9.89
N THR A 70 -10.65 -7.28 10.90
CA THR A 70 -11.69 -6.26 10.69
C THR A 70 -11.10 -4.84 10.61
N PRO A 71 -11.80 -3.87 9.98
CA PRO A 71 -11.39 -2.47 10.01
C PRO A 71 -11.22 -1.90 11.43
N GLU A 72 -12.03 -2.35 12.40
CA GLU A 72 -11.92 -1.92 13.80
C GLU A 72 -10.60 -2.39 14.44
N TYR A 73 -10.12 -3.57 14.06
CA TYR A 73 -8.81 -4.05 14.50
C TYR A 73 -7.70 -3.14 13.98
N VAL A 74 -7.74 -2.78 12.69
CA VAL A 74 -6.76 -1.85 12.08
C VAL A 74 -6.81 -0.50 12.79
N ARG A 75 -8.00 0.05 13.05
CA ARG A 75 -8.17 1.33 13.76
C ARG A 75 -7.59 1.29 15.17
N LYS A 76 -7.84 0.22 15.94
CA LYS A 76 -7.32 0.06 17.32
C LYS A 76 -5.81 -0.13 17.34
N ASN A 77 -5.24 -0.77 16.33
CA ASN A 77 -3.81 -1.12 16.27
C ASN A 77 -3.01 -0.25 15.28
N ARG A 78 -3.53 0.92 14.88
CA ARG A 78 -2.97 1.80 13.83
C ARG A 78 -1.48 2.15 13.97
N ARG A 79 -0.92 2.07 15.18
CA ARG A 79 0.52 2.32 15.46
C ARG A 79 1.42 1.17 14.97
N PHE A 80 0.90 -0.05 14.96
CA PHE A 80 1.67 -1.26 14.67
C PHE A 80 1.28 -1.90 13.35
N VAL A 81 0.08 -1.65 12.84
CA VAL A 81 -0.36 -2.20 11.57
C VAL A 81 0.13 -1.35 10.40
N GLN A 82 0.60 -2.01 9.35
CA GLN A 82 0.97 -1.37 8.08
C GLN A 82 0.27 -2.09 6.93
N VAL A 83 -0.30 -1.30 6.04
CA VAL A 83 -0.83 -1.84 4.79
C VAL A 83 0.36 -2.24 3.92
N TYR A 84 0.38 -3.48 3.47
CA TYR A 84 1.42 -4.07 2.64
C TYR A 84 1.07 -3.93 1.16
N SER A 85 -0.15 -4.30 0.80
CA SER A 85 -0.61 -4.26 -0.58
C SER A 85 -2.11 -4.00 -0.69
N VAL A 86 -2.49 -3.43 -1.83
CA VAL A 86 -3.88 -3.32 -2.27
C VAL A 86 -4.00 -4.12 -3.57
N LEU A 87 -4.80 -5.18 -3.53
CA LEU A 87 -4.86 -6.20 -4.59
C LEU A 87 -6.31 -6.41 -5.06
N ASP A 88 -6.50 -6.84 -6.29
CA ASP A 88 -7.73 -7.47 -6.74
C ASP A 88 -7.69 -9.01 -6.55
N ASP A 89 -8.86 -9.66 -6.53
CA ASP A 89 -9.05 -11.10 -6.23
C ASP A 89 -8.42 -12.08 -7.23
N ILE A 90 -7.61 -11.60 -8.17
CA ILE A 90 -7.33 -12.32 -9.42
C ILE A 90 -6.01 -13.08 -9.34
N LEU A 91 -5.10 -12.61 -8.50
CA LEU A 91 -3.77 -13.18 -8.40
C LEU A 91 -3.75 -14.58 -7.77
N ASN A 92 -4.83 -15.05 -7.15
CA ASN A 92 -4.88 -16.35 -6.51
C ASN A 92 -6.16 -17.15 -6.83
N GLY A 93 -6.17 -17.86 -7.96
CA GLY A 93 -7.27 -18.75 -8.37
C GLY A 93 -7.68 -19.85 -7.38
N ASN A 94 -6.96 -20.02 -6.26
CA ASN A 94 -7.27 -20.98 -5.18
C ASN A 94 -8.01 -20.36 -3.98
N GLU A 95 -8.30 -19.05 -3.97
CA GLU A 95 -8.72 -18.31 -2.76
C GLU A 95 -10.22 -18.06 -2.61
N ARG A 96 -11.08 -18.79 -3.34
CA ARG A 96 -12.56 -18.67 -3.21
C ARG A 96 -13.07 -18.81 -1.76
N ARG A 97 -12.36 -19.54 -0.90
CA ARG A 97 -12.73 -19.77 0.52
C ARG A 97 -12.53 -18.57 1.44
N HIS A 98 -11.80 -17.53 1.02
CA HIS A 98 -11.51 -16.39 1.91
C HIS A 98 -12.60 -15.31 1.91
N TRP A 99 -13.57 -15.40 1.00
CA TRP A 99 -14.65 -14.43 0.86
C TRP A 99 -15.87 -14.71 1.75
N GLU A 100 -15.85 -15.79 2.54
CA GLU A 100 -16.92 -16.08 3.51
C GLU A 100 -17.10 -14.97 4.55
N HIS A 101 -16.03 -14.19 4.80
CA HIS A 101 -16.03 -13.03 5.69
C HIS A 101 -15.97 -11.69 4.96
N ALA A 102 -16.22 -11.69 3.65
CA ALA A 102 -16.17 -10.46 2.87
C ALA A 102 -17.31 -9.53 3.27
N VAL A 103 -16.99 -8.25 3.36
CA VAL A 103 -17.97 -7.20 3.62
C VAL A 103 -18.27 -6.48 2.32
N VAL A 104 -19.53 -6.49 1.92
CA VAL A 104 -20.02 -5.72 0.77
C VAL A 104 -20.19 -4.27 1.20
N LEU A 105 -19.50 -3.35 0.53
CA LEU A 105 -19.61 -1.91 0.75
C LEU A 105 -20.03 -1.20 -0.53
N SER A 106 -20.68 -0.04 -0.36
CA SER A 106 -20.80 0.93 -1.46
C SER A 106 -19.44 1.55 -1.75
N GLU A 107 -19.35 2.29 -2.87
CA GLU A 107 -18.14 3.01 -3.24
C GLU A 107 -17.73 4.04 -2.16
N GLU A 108 -18.70 4.79 -1.62
CA GLU A 108 -18.44 5.80 -0.58
C GLU A 108 -17.97 5.19 0.74
N LYS A 109 -18.56 4.04 1.13
CA LYS A 109 -18.13 3.30 2.31
C LYS A 109 -16.75 2.68 2.11
N THR A 110 -16.45 2.21 0.90
CA THR A 110 -15.13 1.69 0.54
C THR A 110 -14.07 2.79 0.63
N LYS A 111 -14.39 3.98 0.09
CA LYS A 111 -13.55 5.17 0.22
C LYS A 111 -13.28 5.52 1.68
N THR A 112 -14.33 5.57 2.51
CA THR A 112 -14.21 5.89 3.95
C THR A 112 -13.36 4.86 4.70
N MET A 113 -13.54 3.57 4.39
CA MET A 113 -12.74 2.49 4.96
C MET A 113 -11.28 2.65 4.57
N LEU A 114 -10.99 2.88 3.29
CA LEU A 114 -9.64 3.10 2.83
C LEU A 114 -9.04 4.33 3.48
N GLU A 115 -9.70 5.48 3.52
CA GLU A 115 -9.21 6.66 4.25
C GLU A 115 -8.82 6.33 5.70
N THR A 116 -9.64 5.52 6.39
CA THR A 116 -9.35 5.05 7.75
C THR A 116 -8.08 4.19 7.81
N ILE A 117 -7.91 3.29 6.84
CA ILE A 117 -6.76 2.40 6.71
C ILE A 117 -5.50 3.17 6.32
N LEU A 118 -5.62 4.11 5.39
CA LEU A 118 -4.53 4.90 4.82
C LEU A 118 -4.01 5.96 5.80
N TYR A 119 -4.86 6.43 6.71
CA TYR A 119 -4.43 7.28 7.83
C TYR A 119 -3.36 6.61 8.70
N ALA A 120 -3.20 5.28 8.64
CA ALA A 120 -2.14 4.56 9.33
C ALA A 120 -0.69 4.86 8.83
N ARG A 121 -0.47 5.91 8.02
CA ARG A 121 0.85 6.34 7.51
C ARG A 121 1.67 5.17 6.95
N SER A 122 1.04 4.37 6.11
CA SER A 122 1.64 3.18 5.54
C SER A 122 2.50 3.51 4.31
N ARG A 123 3.66 2.86 4.20
CA ARG A 123 4.38 2.73 2.93
C ARG A 123 3.84 1.49 2.23
N LEU A 124 2.95 1.68 1.26
CA LEU A 124 2.44 0.58 0.47
C LEU A 124 3.54 0.00 -0.40
N ARG A 125 3.66 -1.34 -0.40
CA ARG A 125 4.58 -2.00 -1.30
C ARG A 125 3.96 -2.15 -2.69
N THR A 126 2.73 -2.64 -2.76
CA THR A 126 2.15 -3.05 -4.05
C THR A 126 0.73 -2.54 -4.22
N LEU A 127 0.46 -1.97 -5.39
CA LEU A 127 -0.88 -1.79 -5.93
C LEU A 127 -1.03 -2.72 -7.13
N ALA A 128 -1.99 -3.63 -7.11
CA ALA A 128 -2.33 -4.46 -8.27
C ALA A 128 -3.85 -4.56 -8.40
N VAL A 129 -4.44 -3.75 -9.26
CA VAL A 129 -5.91 -3.67 -9.40
C VAL A 129 -6.39 -3.66 -10.86
N PRO A 130 -5.89 -4.54 -11.75
CA PRO A 130 -6.13 -4.42 -13.18
C PRO A 130 -7.58 -4.62 -13.65
N GLN A 131 -8.37 -5.56 -13.12
CA GLN A 131 -9.57 -5.94 -13.87
C GLN A 131 -10.83 -5.15 -13.54
N PHE A 132 -10.86 -4.47 -12.41
CA PHE A 132 -12.06 -3.79 -11.94
C PHE A 132 -11.98 -2.29 -12.22
N LEU A 133 -12.14 -1.89 -13.48
CA LEU A 133 -11.97 -0.48 -13.91
C LEU A 133 -12.74 0.52 -13.05
N GLY A 134 -13.96 0.19 -12.60
CA GLY A 134 -14.74 1.03 -11.68
C GLY A 134 -14.03 1.24 -10.34
N ILE A 135 -13.69 0.15 -9.65
CA ILE A 135 -12.95 0.18 -8.38
C ILE A 135 -11.59 0.85 -8.57
N GLN A 136 -10.87 0.49 -9.63
CA GLN A 136 -9.56 1.04 -9.94
C GLN A 136 -9.65 2.57 -10.03
N ARG A 137 -10.60 3.15 -10.76
CA ARG A 137 -10.77 4.62 -10.82
C ARG A 137 -10.95 5.23 -9.44
N THR A 138 -11.83 4.67 -8.62
CA THR A 138 -12.06 5.14 -7.24
C THR A 138 -10.77 5.06 -6.42
N LEU A 139 -10.05 3.92 -6.47
CA LEU A 139 -8.80 3.71 -5.78
C LEU A 139 -7.73 4.69 -6.22
N LEU A 140 -7.52 4.86 -7.53
CA LEU A 140 -6.49 5.77 -8.06
C LEU A 140 -6.73 7.21 -7.60
N SER A 141 -7.98 7.66 -7.58
CA SER A 141 -8.32 9.01 -7.08
C SER A 141 -7.96 9.20 -5.61
N LEU A 142 -8.16 8.17 -4.78
CA LEU A 142 -7.91 8.23 -3.35
C LEU A 142 -6.42 8.06 -3.00
N LEU A 143 -5.71 7.20 -3.73
CA LEU A 143 -4.35 6.77 -3.41
C LEU A 143 -3.30 7.75 -3.94
N ARG A 144 -3.62 8.53 -4.98
CA ARG A 144 -2.67 9.40 -5.71
C ARG A 144 -1.81 10.24 -4.77
N ASP A 145 -2.45 11.06 -3.94
CA ASP A 145 -1.72 12.03 -3.10
C ASP A 145 -1.24 11.42 -1.79
N ASN A 146 -1.93 10.39 -1.30
CA ASN A 146 -1.74 9.87 0.04
C ASN A 146 -0.60 8.85 0.14
N LEU A 147 -0.25 8.17 -0.96
CA LEU A 147 0.61 6.99 -0.89
C LEU A 147 1.65 6.95 -1.99
N ARG A 148 2.71 6.20 -1.70
CA ARG A 148 3.79 5.88 -2.62
C ARG A 148 3.96 4.37 -2.64
N PHE A 149 4.11 3.83 -3.84
CA PHE A 149 4.18 2.39 -4.07
C PHE A 149 5.56 1.99 -4.53
N THR A 150 5.97 0.77 -4.16
CA THR A 150 7.19 0.14 -4.69
C THR A 150 6.94 -0.63 -5.98
N ALA A 151 5.72 -1.14 -6.16
CA ALA A 151 5.28 -1.84 -7.36
C ALA A 151 3.84 -1.42 -7.69
N ILE A 152 3.57 -1.20 -8.97
CA ILE A 152 2.26 -0.82 -9.49
C ILE A 152 1.93 -1.75 -10.65
N SER A 153 0.76 -2.39 -10.61
CA SER A 153 0.14 -3.13 -11.72
C SER A 153 -1.26 -2.56 -11.95
N LEU A 154 -1.52 -2.03 -13.15
CA LEU A 154 -2.75 -1.32 -13.49
C LEU A 154 -3.18 -1.65 -14.92
N ALA A 155 -4.49 -1.77 -15.14
CA ALA A 155 -5.06 -1.67 -16.47
C ALA A 155 -5.30 -0.21 -16.86
N TYR A 156 -5.49 0.06 -18.14
CA TYR A 156 -5.88 1.40 -18.58
C TYR A 156 -7.35 1.67 -18.23
N CYS A 157 -7.61 2.63 -17.35
CA CYS A 157 -8.97 3.03 -16.97
C CYS A 157 -9.31 4.49 -17.36
N GLY A 158 -8.61 5.04 -18.35
CA GLY A 158 -8.72 6.43 -18.80
C GLY A 158 -7.61 7.33 -18.24
N GLU A 159 -7.76 8.63 -18.43
CA GLU A 159 -6.75 9.65 -18.06
C GLU A 159 -6.29 9.56 -16.60
N ILE A 160 -7.19 9.18 -15.68
CA ILE A 160 -6.85 8.99 -14.26
C ILE A 160 -5.74 7.94 -14.03
N ALA A 161 -5.65 6.90 -14.87
CA ALA A 161 -4.58 5.90 -14.78
C ALA A 161 -3.23 6.49 -15.19
N GLU A 162 -3.21 7.28 -16.27
CA GLU A 162 -2.01 7.98 -16.73
C GLU A 162 -1.55 9.04 -15.73
N GLU A 163 -2.48 9.86 -15.22
CA GLU A 163 -2.19 10.88 -14.21
C GLU A 163 -1.63 10.27 -12.93
N PHE A 164 -2.23 9.18 -12.45
CA PHE A 164 -1.75 8.47 -11.27
C PHE A 164 -0.35 7.91 -11.50
N LEU A 165 -0.13 7.24 -12.64
CA LEU A 165 1.17 6.64 -12.96
C LEU A 165 2.25 7.71 -13.12
N SER A 166 1.96 8.78 -13.85
CA SER A 166 2.84 9.95 -14.01
C SER A 166 3.22 10.53 -12.66
N TYR A 167 2.24 10.74 -11.78
CA TYR A 167 2.48 11.24 -10.44
C TYR A 167 3.38 10.31 -9.61
N GLN A 168 3.14 8.99 -9.64
CA GLN A 168 3.97 8.02 -8.91
C GLN A 168 5.40 7.97 -9.46
N ILE A 169 5.61 8.02 -10.78
CA ILE A 169 6.94 8.07 -11.39
C ILE A 169 7.70 9.32 -10.94
N ASP A 170 7.00 10.45 -10.81
CA ASP A 170 7.61 11.74 -10.51
C ASP A 170 7.88 11.95 -9.02
N HIS A 171 7.11 11.30 -8.14
CA HIS A 171 7.12 11.58 -6.70
C HIS A 171 7.36 10.35 -5.82
N SER A 172 7.48 9.15 -6.37
CA SER A 172 7.80 7.93 -5.60
C SER A 172 9.26 7.56 -5.77
N GLU A 173 10.09 7.93 -4.80
CA GLU A 173 11.50 7.53 -4.77
C GLU A 173 11.70 6.01 -4.60
N ILE A 174 10.66 5.33 -4.12
CA ILE A 174 10.68 3.90 -3.78
C ILE A 174 10.04 3.01 -4.86
N LEU A 175 9.47 3.58 -5.91
CA LEU A 175 8.92 2.82 -7.04
C LEU A 175 10.07 2.05 -7.72
N LYS A 176 9.83 0.77 -7.98
CA LYS A 176 10.79 -0.18 -8.58
C LYS A 176 10.20 -0.93 -9.76
N GLU A 177 8.89 -1.09 -9.78
CA GLU A 177 8.19 -1.90 -10.77
C GLU A 177 6.90 -1.23 -11.21
N VAL A 178 6.67 -1.24 -12.53
CA VAL A 178 5.42 -0.81 -13.17
C VAL A 178 5.05 -1.89 -14.18
N VAL A 179 3.88 -2.47 -14.01
CA VAL A 179 3.25 -3.43 -14.92
C VAL A 179 2.02 -2.74 -15.50
N LEU A 180 2.01 -2.60 -16.82
CA LEU A 180 0.86 -2.12 -17.56
C LEU A 180 0.10 -3.35 -18.04
N GLU A 181 -1.05 -3.59 -17.42
CA GLU A 181 -1.95 -4.68 -17.79
C GLU A 181 -2.85 -4.21 -18.93
N ASP A 182 -3.30 -5.17 -19.74
CA ASP A 182 -4.08 -4.97 -20.96
C ASP A 182 -3.36 -4.23 -22.10
N ASN A 183 -3.87 -4.40 -23.32
CA ASN A 183 -3.31 -3.79 -24.53
C ASN A 183 -3.95 -2.44 -24.87
N GLU A 184 -4.75 -1.87 -23.96
CA GLU A 184 -5.54 -0.66 -24.21
C GLU A 184 -4.83 0.65 -23.83
N TRP A 185 -3.60 0.58 -23.33
CA TRP A 185 -2.84 1.77 -22.97
C TRP A 185 -2.52 2.64 -24.19
N PRO A 186 -2.75 3.96 -24.13
CA PRO A 186 -2.41 4.85 -25.23
C PRO A 186 -0.90 5.03 -25.37
N ASN A 187 -0.46 5.38 -26.59
CA ASN A 187 0.96 5.61 -26.89
C ASN A 187 1.62 6.70 -26.03
N SER A 188 0.84 7.60 -25.42
CA SER A 188 1.33 8.59 -24.45
C SER A 188 2.05 7.95 -23.27
N VAL A 189 1.64 6.74 -22.84
CA VAL A 189 2.27 6.03 -21.71
C VAL A 189 3.74 5.68 -22.00
N LEU A 190 4.13 5.51 -23.26
CA LEU A 190 5.51 5.16 -23.64
C LEU A 190 6.51 6.22 -23.17
N ALA A 191 6.12 7.50 -23.17
CA ALA A 191 6.95 8.57 -22.64
C ALA A 191 7.15 8.44 -21.12
N LEU A 192 6.09 8.07 -20.39
CA LEU A 192 6.14 7.83 -18.95
C LEU A 192 7.03 6.62 -18.61
N ILE A 193 6.87 5.50 -19.32
CA ILE A 193 7.70 4.31 -19.12
C ILE A 193 9.16 4.60 -19.43
N LYS A 194 9.45 5.32 -20.53
CA LYS A 194 10.82 5.75 -20.83
C LYS A 194 11.41 6.61 -19.70
N LYS A 195 10.64 7.55 -19.15
CA LYS A 195 11.04 8.38 -18.00
C LYS A 195 11.36 7.51 -16.78
N PHE A 196 10.48 6.57 -16.46
CA PHE A 196 10.67 5.61 -15.37
C PHE A 196 11.94 4.77 -15.52
N CYS A 197 12.18 4.18 -16.69
CA CYS A 197 13.38 3.36 -16.95
C CYS A 197 14.67 4.18 -16.82
N LEU A 198 14.69 5.43 -17.31
CA LEU A 198 15.83 6.32 -17.16
C LEU A 198 16.11 6.66 -15.69
N TYR A 199 15.06 6.87 -14.90
CA TYR A 199 15.18 7.10 -13.47
C TYR A 199 15.76 5.87 -12.74
N GLN A 200 15.23 4.67 -12.99
CA GLN A 200 15.74 3.43 -12.38
C GLN A 200 17.21 3.18 -12.73
N ARG A 201 17.61 3.43 -13.98
CA ARG A 201 19.00 3.25 -14.41
C ARG A 201 19.96 4.14 -13.63
N ARG A 202 19.59 5.40 -13.36
CA ARG A 202 20.40 6.33 -12.56
C ARG A 202 20.51 5.88 -11.11
N LYS A 203 19.43 5.34 -10.55
CA LYS A 203 19.40 4.84 -9.17
C LYS A 203 20.30 3.61 -8.98
N ASN A 204 20.35 2.72 -9.98
CA ASN A 204 21.18 1.51 -9.93
C ASN A 204 22.66 1.73 -10.26
N SER A 205 23.05 2.93 -10.71
CA SER A 205 24.45 3.29 -10.99
C SER A 205 25.18 3.96 -9.82
N VAL A 206 24.50 4.14 -8.69
CA VAL A 206 25.02 4.73 -7.44
C VAL A 206 25.13 3.61 -6.41
#